data_AF-A0A3V2NYS6-F1
#
_entry.id   AF-A0A3V2NYS6-F1
#
_cell.length_a   1.000
_cell.length_b   1.000
_cell.length_c   1.000
_cell.angle_alpha   90.00
_cell.angle_beta   90.00
_cell.angle_gamma   90.00
#
_symmetry.space_group_name_H-M   'P 1'
#
loop_
_entity.id
_entity.type
_entity.pdbx_description
1 polymer ?
#
loop_
_entity_poly.entity_id
_entity_poly.type
_entity_poly.pdbx_seq_one_letter_code
_entity_poly.pdbx_strand_id
1 'polypeptide(L)'
;MTRKLKPLSRGERAVVRQLAHCLVLADIEQKAIACAYEQQTGKPWNPDSPDTPMKRFLRSSPACARLWKLLGKDIQSVREEIYAGLKTQRSEDGK
;
A
#
# COMPACT_ATOMS: atom_id res chain seq x y z
N MET A 1 35.11 -3.64 -5.78
CA MET A 1 34.64 -2.35 -6.30
C MET A 1 33.12 -2.29 -6.15
N THR A 2 32.59 -1.32 -5.41
CA THR A 2 31.14 -1.11 -5.30
C THR A 2 30.62 -0.61 -6.65
N ARG A 3 29.89 -1.47 -7.36
CA ARG A 3 29.22 -1.09 -8.61
C ARG A 3 28.22 0.02 -8.28
N LYS A 4 28.51 1.26 -8.71
CA LYS A 4 27.56 2.38 -8.56
C LYS A 4 26.28 2.01 -9.32
N LEU A 5 25.17 1.94 -8.59
CA LEU A 5 23.86 1.70 -9.19
C LEU A 5 23.51 2.87 -10.11
N LYS A 6 22.87 2.56 -11.24
CA LYS A 6 22.32 3.60 -12.11
C LYS A 6 21.21 4.34 -11.35
N PRO A 7 21.14 5.68 -11.44
CA PRO A 7 20.01 6.42 -10.90
C PRO A 7 18.70 5.92 -11.51
N LEU A 8 17.62 6.00 -10.72
CA LEU A 8 16.28 5.76 -11.23
C LEU A 8 15.97 6.74 -12.37
N SER A 9 15.41 6.20 -13.45
CA SER A 9 14.84 6.95 -14.55
C SER A 9 13.73 7.87 -14.07
N ARG A 10 13.34 8.82 -14.94
CA ARG A 10 12.19 9.70 -14.66
C ARG A 10 10.89 8.90 -14.50
N GLY A 11 10.71 7.85 -15.29
CA GLY A 11 9.52 6.98 -15.23
C GLY A 11 9.43 6.24 -13.90
N GLU A 12 10.52 5.61 -13.46
CA GLU A 12 10.58 4.91 -12.17
C GLU A 12 10.29 5.86 -11.00
N ARG A 13 10.90 7.04 -10.99
CA ARG A 13 10.62 8.05 -9.96
C ARG A 13 9.17 8.53 -9.95
N ALA A 14 8.55 8.65 -11.12
CA ALA A 14 7.14 9.02 -11.24
C ALA A 14 6.22 7.94 -10.65
N VAL A 15 6.48 6.66 -10.96
CA VAL A 15 5.75 5.52 -10.38
C VAL A 15 5.90 5.49 -8.87
N VAL A 16 7.12 5.65 -8.34
CA VAL A 16 7.37 5.71 -6.90
C VAL A 16 6.59 6.86 -6.26
N ARG A 17 6.59 8.05 -6.88
CA ARG A 17 5.84 9.20 -6.38
C ARG A 17 4.33 8.96 -6.35
N GLN A 18 3.77 8.30 -7.37
CA GLN A 18 2.35 7.95 -7.43
C GLN A 18 1.97 6.94 -6.35
N LEU A 19 2.78 5.90 -6.15
CA LEU A 19 2.58 4.92 -5.07
C LEU A 19 2.70 5.57 -3.69
N ALA A 20 3.69 6.43 -3.48
CA ALA A 20 3.87 7.16 -2.24
C ALA A 20 2.64 8.03 -1.92
N HIS A 21 2.05 8.69 -2.92
CA HIS A 21 0.82 9.45 -2.74
C HIS A 21 -0.34 8.57 -2.29
N CYS A 22 -0.55 7.41 -2.92
CA CYS A 22 -1.57 6.45 -2.51
C CYS A 22 -1.38 5.97 -1.06
N LEU A 23 -0.14 5.66 -0.67
CA LEU A 23 0.19 5.21 0.69
C LEU A 23 -0.10 6.29 1.74
N VAL A 24 0.37 7.51 1.49
CA VAL A 24 0.15 8.65 2.40
C VAL A 24 -1.34 8.96 2.53
N LEU A 25 -2.09 8.92 1.43
CA LEU A 25 -3.53 9.15 1.46
C LEU A 25 -4.27 8.08 2.26
N ALA A 26 -3.93 6.80 2.05
CA ALA A 26 -4.51 5.70 2.81
C ALA A 26 -4.20 5.80 4.32
N ASP A 27 -2.98 6.21 4.67
CA ASP A 27 -2.56 6.39 6.07
C ASP A 27 -3.31 7.56 6.73
N ILE A 28 -3.42 8.70 6.06
CA ILE A 28 -4.20 9.86 6.52
C ILE A 28 -5.66 9.48 6.69
N GLU A 29 -6.23 8.73 5.74
CA GLU A 29 -7.62 8.30 5.81
C GLU A 29 -7.89 7.44 7.05
N GLN A 30 -7.03 6.45 7.31
CA GLN A 30 -7.20 5.56 8.46
C GLN A 30 -6.90 6.24 9.81
N LYS A 31 -5.85 7.06 9.89
CA LYS A 31 -5.37 7.59 11.17
C LYS A 31 -5.97 8.93 11.55
N ALA A 32 -6.26 9.78 10.57
CA ALA A 32 -6.74 11.13 10.83
C ALA A 32 -8.23 11.28 10.49
N ILE A 33 -8.64 10.87 9.28
CA ILE A 33 -10.01 11.13 8.80
C ILE A 33 -11.02 10.24 9.52
N ALA A 34 -10.76 8.93 9.61
CA ALA A 34 -11.64 8.01 10.32
C ALA A 34 -11.79 8.43 11.79
N CYS A 35 -10.67 8.73 12.46
CA CYS A 35 -10.66 9.17 13.85
C CYS A 35 -11.47 10.47 14.05
N ALA A 36 -11.23 11.49 13.22
CA ALA A 36 -11.96 12.75 13.31
C ALA A 36 -13.47 12.58 13.02
N TYR A 37 -13.82 11.75 12.05
CA TYR A 37 -15.22 11.45 11.72
C TYR A 37 -15.95 10.77 12.89
N GLU A 38 -15.33 9.76 13.50
CA GLU A 38 -15.91 9.03 14.63
C GLU A 38 -16.07 9.93 15.85
N GLN A 39 -15.08 10.78 16.15
CA GLN A 39 -15.15 11.75 17.24
C GLN A 39 -16.25 12.79 17.04
N GLN A 40 -16.45 13.28 15.81
CA GLN A 40 -17.44 14.32 15.51
C GLN A 40 -18.86 13.78 15.38
N THR A 41 -19.03 12.58 14.82
CA THR A 41 -20.36 12.05 14.48
C THR A 41 -20.86 10.99 15.47
N GLY A 42 -19.97 10.41 16.29
CA GLY A 42 -20.26 9.25 17.14
C GLY A 42 -20.58 7.97 16.35
N LYS A 43 -20.44 7.98 15.03
CA LYS A 43 -20.73 6.84 14.14
C LYS A 43 -19.43 6.20 13.67
N PRO A 44 -19.38 4.88 13.51
CA PRO A 44 -18.19 4.21 12.98
C PRO A 44 -17.88 4.68 11.57
N TRP A 45 -16.60 4.87 11.26
CA TRP A 45 -16.15 5.15 9.90
C TRP A 45 -16.41 3.94 9.00
N ASN A 46 -16.97 4.17 7.81
CA ASN A 46 -17.17 3.11 6.81
C ASN A 46 -16.07 3.18 5.73
N PRO A 47 -15.02 2.34 5.80
CA PRO A 47 -13.95 2.32 4.80
C PRO A 47 -14.45 1.82 3.43
N ASP A 48 -15.60 1.15 3.37
CA ASP A 48 -16.16 0.63 2.14
C ASP A 48 -17.05 1.62 1.38
N SER A 49 -17.30 2.81 1.95
CA SER A 49 -18.04 3.87 1.27
C SER A 49 -17.39 4.23 -0.08
N PRO A 50 -18.16 4.37 -1.19
CA PRO A 50 -17.61 4.80 -2.47
C PRO A 50 -17.04 6.22 -2.44
N ASP A 51 -17.40 7.00 -1.43
CA ASP A 51 -17.03 8.40 -1.30
C ASP A 51 -15.86 8.66 -0.35
N THR A 52 -15.18 7.60 0.10
CA THR A 52 -13.95 7.81 0.86
C THR A 52 -12.89 8.57 0.04
N PRO A 53 -12.04 9.39 0.68
CA PRO A 53 -10.98 10.13 0.00
C PRO A 53 -10.13 9.28 -0.95
N MET A 54 -9.69 8.10 -0.50
CA MET A 54 -8.90 7.17 -1.29
C MET A 54 -9.68 6.63 -2.48
N LYS A 55 -10.93 6.16 -2.30
CA LYS A 55 -11.74 5.67 -3.43
C LYS A 55 -12.04 6.77 -4.45
N ARG A 56 -12.30 8.00 -3.98
CA ARG A 56 -12.47 9.17 -4.85
C ARG A 56 -11.20 9.49 -5.64
N PHE A 57 -10.05 9.48 -4.99
CA PHE A 57 -8.76 9.71 -5.64
C PHE A 57 -8.47 8.66 -6.72
N LEU A 58 -8.61 7.36 -6.39
CA LEU A 58 -8.36 6.28 -7.35
C LEU A 58 -9.33 6.33 -8.53
N ARG A 59 -10.59 6.71 -8.31
CA ARG A 59 -11.57 6.94 -9.39
C ARG A 59 -11.16 8.08 -10.31
N SER A 60 -10.57 9.16 -9.77
CA SER A 60 -10.07 10.29 -10.56
C SER A 60 -8.76 10.02 -11.30
N SER A 61 -7.98 9.02 -10.87
CA SER A 61 -6.68 8.68 -11.45
C SER A 61 -6.58 7.18 -11.77
N PRO A 62 -7.01 6.76 -12.98
CA PRO A 62 -6.93 5.35 -13.41
C PRO A 62 -5.51 4.79 -13.40
N ALA A 63 -4.50 5.62 -13.66
CA ALA A 63 -3.09 5.22 -13.59
C ALA A 63 -2.69 4.84 -12.15
N CYS A 64 -3.03 5.68 -11.16
CA CYS A 64 -2.79 5.37 -9.75
C CYS A 64 -3.61 4.17 -9.29
N ALA A 65 -4.86 3.99 -9.76
CA ALA A 65 -5.67 2.82 -9.46
C ALA A 65 -5.03 1.51 -9.94
N ARG A 66 -4.46 1.49 -11.15
CA ARG A 66 -3.73 0.34 -11.67
C ARG A 66 -2.49 0.02 -10.84
N LEU A 67 -1.70 1.04 -10.51
CA LEU A 67 -0.49 0.88 -9.70
C LEU A 67 -0.81 0.41 -8.27
N TRP A 68 -1.84 0.98 -7.64
CA TRP A 68 -2.30 0.59 -6.32
C TRP A 68 -2.77 -0.86 -6.27
N LYS A 69 -3.54 -1.29 -7.29
CA LYS A 69 -3.97 -2.68 -7.42
C LYS A 69 -2.80 -3.64 -7.60
N LEU A 70 -1.80 -3.27 -8.41
CA LEU A 70 -0.59 -4.08 -8.59
C LEU A 70 0.20 -4.19 -7.28
N LEU A 71 0.44 -3.06 -6.61
CA LEU A 71 1.13 -3.03 -5.31
C LEU A 71 0.44 -3.94 -4.29
N GLY A 72 -0.89 -3.91 -4.20
CA GLY A 72 -1.63 -4.78 -3.28
C GLY A 72 -1.44 -6.26 -3.56
N LYS A 73 -1.35 -6.66 -4.85
CA LYS A 73 -1.05 -8.04 -5.23
C LYS A 73 0.38 -8.42 -4.84
N ASP A 74 1.35 -7.57 -5.17
CA ASP A 74 2.76 -7.85 -4.87
C ASP A 74 3.00 -7.92 -3.36
N ILE A 75 2.36 -7.06 -2.56
CA ILE A 75 2.40 -7.15 -1.10
C ILE A 75 1.90 -8.51 -0.61
N GLN A 76 0.79 -9.01 -1.17
CA GLN A 76 0.27 -10.32 -0.78
C GLN A 76 1.24 -11.44 -1.19
N SER A 77 1.74 -11.43 -2.42
CA SER A 77 2.71 -12.41 -2.91
C SER A 77 3.97 -12.45 -2.05
N VAL A 78 4.55 -11.28 -1.74
CA VAL A 78 5.74 -11.17 -0.88
C VAL A 78 5.46 -11.68 0.53
N ARG A 79 4.27 -11.44 1.09
CA ARG A 79 3.88 -12.00 2.39
C ARG A 79 3.86 -13.52 2.37
N GLU A 80 3.26 -14.12 1.35
CA GLU A 80 3.21 -15.58 1.22
C GLU A 80 4.61 -16.19 1.05
N GLU A 81 5.47 -15.56 0.25
CA GLU A 81 6.86 -15.99 0.08
C GLU A 81 7.64 -15.97 1.40
N ILE A 82 7.50 -14.88 2.17
CA ILE A 82 8.12 -14.77 3.50
C ILE A 82 7.58 -15.86 4.44
N TYR A 83 6.26 -16.07 4.48
CA TYR A 83 5.66 -17.10 5.34
C TYR A 83 6.05 -18.52 4.94
N ALA A 84 6.18 -18.80 3.64
CA ALA A 84 6.67 -20.10 3.16
C ALA A 84 8.12 -20.34 3.61
N GLY A 85 9.00 -19.36 3.46
CA GLY A 85 10.39 -19.46 3.91
C GLY A 85 10.52 -19.74 5.41
N LEU A 86 9.71 -19.09 6.24
CA LEU A 86 9.68 -19.32 7.70
C LEU A 86 9.20 -20.73 8.07
N LYS A 87 8.27 -21.32 7.30
CA LYS A 87 7.80 -22.70 7.55
C LYS A 87 8.88 -23.73 7.24
N THR A 88 9.63 -23.54 6.16
CA THR A 88 10.70 -24.46 5.75
C THR A 88 11.86 -24.47 6.75
N GLN A 89 12.31 -23.29 7.22
CA GLN A 89 13.36 -23.21 8.25
C GLN A 89 12.98 -23.94 9.55
N ARG A 90 11.72 -23.85 9.98
CA ARG A 90 11.23 -24.51 11.20
C ARG A 90 11.18 -26.03 11.09
N SER A 91 11.10 -26.57 9.87
CA SER A 91 11.16 -28.02 9.62
C SER A 91 12.59 -28.55 9.56
N GLU A 92 13.58 -27.70 9.28
CA GLU A 92 15.01 -28.06 9.23
C GLU A 92 15.67 -27.96 10.61
N ASP A 93 15.31 -26.96 11.42
CA ASP A 93 15.83 -26.78 12.80
C ASP A 93 15.21 -27.73 13.84
N GLY A 94 14.21 -28.53 13.45
CA GLY A 94 13.49 -29.47 14.31
C GLY A 94 14.02 -30.92 14.25
N LYS A 95 15.21 -31.16 13.70
CA LYS A 95 15.80 -32.50 13.52
C LYS A 95 17.09 -32.68 14.29
#